data_AF-A0A957NBX6-F1
#
_entry.id   AF-A0A957NBX6-F1
#
_cell.length_a   1.000
_cell.length_b   1.000
_cell.length_c   1.000
_cell.angle_alpha   90.00
_cell.angle_beta   90.00
_cell.angle_gamma   90.00
#
_symmetry.space_group_name_H-M   'P 1'
#
loop_
_entity.id
_entity.type
_entity.pdbx_description
1 polymer ?
#
loop_
_entity_poly.entity_id
_entity_poly.type
_entity_poly.pdbx_seq_one_letter_code
_entity_poly.pdbx_strand_id
1 'polypeptide(L)'
;MNDRRRPTPATTDPFGGQFSQERASLSATTWPVLQWHGGLASLVGESDSMKITGGFFLEDDRILDLGLEPDEPVEGFERVALRLGGKLIAGWGASRLSLAFLYTDFCWEDRESGKLRFPAEEYERRKQQMPGSERELRGRTRALVAVDELMQAGVTEPLILSVRGTYSAALNAILRDGQRMATEATKLRQRAGHSGAIPREAFWVTIYAGRMSVVGEGSNTSRVSLPQAEIPLTLNRDFLIRALVDEPLRRPAGIFDQWAERYEEAWHEKMALDETVAEEEALSEEVELSYDPVY
;
A
#
# COMPACT_ATOMS: atom_id res chain seq x y z
N MET A 1 19.56 -33.98 41.65
CA MET A 1 19.13 -32.93 42.59
C MET A 1 19.27 -31.60 41.89
N ASN A 2 18.26 -31.25 41.09
CA ASN A 2 17.08 -30.45 41.50
C ASN A 2 17.46 -28.98 41.47
N ASP A 3 17.35 -28.31 40.33
CA ASP A 3 16.09 -27.79 39.76
C ASP A 3 15.53 -26.63 40.57
N ARG A 4 15.46 -25.47 39.90
CA ARG A 4 14.47 -24.39 40.05
C ARG A 4 14.85 -23.25 39.11
N ARG A 5 14.65 -23.49 37.81
CA ARG A 5 14.35 -22.40 36.87
C ARG A 5 12.83 -22.23 36.80
N ARG A 6 12.42 -20.96 36.69
CA ARG A 6 11.08 -20.37 36.41
C ARG A 6 10.27 -19.97 37.66
N PRO A 7 9.49 -18.87 37.61
CA PRO A 7 8.80 -18.32 36.42
C PRO A 7 9.03 -16.83 36.09
N THR A 8 8.83 -16.50 34.81
CA THR A 8 8.51 -15.14 34.32
C THR A 8 7.13 -14.73 34.82
N PRO A 9 6.86 -13.42 34.98
CA PRO A 9 5.62 -12.90 34.40
C PRO A 9 5.78 -11.55 33.67
N ALA A 10 4.91 -11.42 32.65
CA ALA A 10 4.29 -10.23 32.08
C ALA A 10 5.21 -9.14 31.47
N THR A 11 5.34 -9.09 30.14
CA THR A 11 4.49 -8.26 29.24
C THR A 11 4.35 -6.80 29.67
N THR A 12 5.12 -5.95 29.02
CA THR A 12 4.62 -4.69 28.43
C THR A 12 5.54 -4.34 27.28
N ASP A 13 5.08 -4.75 26.11
CA ASP A 13 5.64 -4.41 24.82
C ASP A 13 5.36 -2.92 24.51
N PRO A 14 6.37 -2.03 24.48
CA PRO A 14 6.13 -0.62 24.21
C PRO A 14 6.24 -0.26 22.72
N PHE A 15 6.58 -1.21 21.84
CA PHE A 15 6.68 -0.96 20.39
C PHE A 15 6.02 -2.00 19.49
N GLY A 16 5.30 -2.96 20.07
CA GLY A 16 4.33 -3.79 19.39
C GLY A 16 4.93 -4.70 18.35
N GLY A 17 5.68 -5.74 18.76
CA GLY A 17 5.87 -6.90 17.89
C GLY A 17 4.51 -7.42 17.44
N GLN A 18 4.32 -7.67 16.14
CA GLN A 18 3.05 -8.04 15.48
C GLN A 18 2.02 -6.91 15.24
N PHE A 19 2.11 -5.75 15.90
CA PHE A 19 1.11 -4.67 15.78
C PHE A 19 1.18 -3.84 14.49
N SER A 20 2.31 -3.90 13.75
CA SER A 20 2.44 -3.22 12.45
C SER A 20 1.55 -3.82 11.36
N GLN A 21 1.09 -5.06 11.53
CA GLN A 21 0.16 -5.72 10.63
C GLN A 21 -1.31 -5.42 10.98
N GLU A 22 -1.58 -5.07 12.23
CA GLU A 22 -2.93 -5.08 12.82
C GLU A 22 -3.80 -3.90 12.40
N ARG A 23 -3.19 -2.75 12.06
CA ARG A 23 -3.97 -1.60 11.60
C ARG A 23 -4.27 -1.62 10.12
N ALA A 24 -3.55 -2.43 9.32
CA ALA A 24 -3.66 -2.52 7.86
C ALA A 24 -5.10 -2.75 7.36
N SER A 25 -5.93 -3.41 8.16
CA SER A 25 -7.24 -3.95 7.82
C SER A 25 -8.45 -3.02 8.05
N LEU A 26 -8.35 -1.93 8.83
CA LEU A 26 -9.56 -1.26 9.34
C LEU A 26 -9.51 0.27 9.22
N SER A 27 -9.72 0.78 8.00
CA SER A 27 -10.60 1.92 7.73
C SER A 27 -10.57 2.25 6.23
N ALA A 28 -11.77 2.46 5.68
CA ALA A 28 -12.10 2.87 4.32
C ALA A 28 -12.21 1.77 3.23
N THR A 29 -13.46 1.36 3.02
CA THR A 29 -14.18 1.31 1.73
C THR A 29 -14.47 -0.05 1.12
N THR A 30 -15.62 -0.10 0.44
CA THR A 30 -16.33 -1.22 -0.21
C THR A 30 -15.54 -1.97 -1.29
N TRP A 31 -14.23 -1.76 -1.39
CA TRP A 31 -13.40 -2.20 -2.51
C TRP A 31 -12.40 -3.25 -2.04
N PRO A 32 -12.05 -4.23 -2.89
CA PRO A 32 -11.10 -5.27 -2.54
C PRO A 32 -9.70 -4.64 -2.31
N VAL A 33 -9.11 -4.95 -1.16
CA VAL A 33 -7.84 -4.36 -0.71
C VAL A 33 -6.71 -5.36 -0.87
N LEU A 34 -5.68 -4.97 -1.63
CA LEU A 34 -4.40 -5.67 -1.72
C LEU A 34 -3.44 -5.06 -0.69
N GLN A 35 -3.05 -5.85 0.31
CA GLN A 35 -2.22 -5.35 1.41
C GLN A 35 -0.76 -5.76 1.21
N TRP A 36 0.18 -4.86 1.53
CA TRP A 36 1.57 -5.26 1.66
C TRP A 36 1.85 -5.78 3.07
N HIS A 37 2.40 -6.98 3.19
CA HIS A 37 2.92 -7.53 4.43
C HIS A 37 4.45 -7.63 4.37
N GLY A 38 5.13 -7.29 5.46
CA GLY A 38 6.59 -7.40 5.57
C GLY A 38 7.07 -8.50 6.51
N GLY A 39 6.26 -9.53 6.76
CA GLY A 39 6.35 -10.38 7.95
C GLY A 39 6.54 -11.90 7.73
N LEU A 40 6.11 -12.67 8.73
CA LEU A 40 6.08 -14.14 8.70
C LEU A 40 4.75 -14.60 8.11
N ALA A 41 4.82 -15.50 7.14
CA ALA A 41 3.68 -16.24 6.63
C ALA A 41 3.87 -17.74 6.91
N SER A 42 2.80 -18.44 7.25
CA SER A 42 2.77 -19.90 7.20
C SER A 42 2.01 -20.33 5.95
N LEU A 43 2.51 -21.36 5.26
CA LEU A 43 1.71 -22.05 4.25
C LEU A 43 0.52 -22.72 4.95
N VAL A 44 -0.67 -22.60 4.37
CA VAL A 44 -1.88 -23.24 4.91
C VAL A 44 -1.66 -24.75 4.91
N GLY A 45 -1.84 -25.41 6.06
CA GLY A 45 -1.65 -26.86 6.21
C GLY A 45 -0.26 -27.31 6.69
N GLU A 46 0.72 -26.40 6.78
CA GLU A 46 2.04 -26.69 7.35
C GLU A 46 2.19 -25.97 8.70
N SER A 47 1.94 -26.68 9.81
CA SER A 47 1.81 -26.07 11.14
C SER A 47 3.12 -25.57 11.78
N ASP A 48 4.29 -25.95 11.26
CA ASP A 48 5.58 -25.75 11.97
C ASP A 48 6.63 -24.91 11.21
N SER A 49 6.37 -24.43 10.00
CA SER A 49 7.32 -23.60 9.25
C SER A 49 6.75 -22.26 8.85
N MET A 50 6.88 -21.26 9.75
CA MET A 50 6.73 -19.86 9.34
C MET A 50 7.91 -19.47 8.44
N LYS A 51 7.63 -19.10 7.18
CA LYS A 51 8.59 -18.47 6.29
C LYS A 51 8.49 -16.96 6.47
N ILE A 52 9.63 -16.28 6.64
CA ILE A 52 9.66 -14.82 6.56
C ILE A 52 9.48 -14.46 5.09
N THR A 53 8.34 -13.88 4.74
CA THR A 53 8.02 -13.42 3.38
C THR A 53 7.46 -12.01 3.42
N GLY A 54 8.08 -11.11 2.66
CA GLY A 54 7.41 -9.87 2.26
C GLY A 54 6.53 -10.13 1.04
N GLY A 55 5.55 -9.28 0.81
CA GLY A 55 4.75 -9.33 -0.41
C GLY A 55 3.36 -8.76 -0.26
N PHE A 56 2.53 -9.13 -1.22
CA PHE A 56 1.12 -8.79 -1.31
C PHE A 56 0.26 -9.87 -0.66
N PHE A 57 -0.85 -9.46 -0.06
CA PHE A 57 -1.81 -10.34 0.56
C PHE A 57 -3.23 -9.90 0.21
N LEU A 58 -4.06 -10.89 -0.12
CA LEU A 58 -5.48 -10.74 -0.41
C LEU A 58 -6.25 -11.75 0.46
N GLU A 59 -7.16 -11.27 1.30
CA GLU A 59 -7.94 -12.09 2.24
C GLU A 59 -9.00 -12.93 1.51
N ASP A 60 -9.37 -14.09 2.06
CA ASP A 60 -10.36 -15.01 1.46
C ASP A 60 -11.68 -14.32 1.11
N ASP A 61 -12.21 -13.48 2.00
CA ASP A 61 -13.44 -12.72 1.75
C ASP A 61 -13.30 -11.81 0.51
N ARG A 62 -12.11 -11.26 0.28
CA ARG A 62 -11.84 -10.42 -0.90
C ARG A 62 -11.64 -11.21 -2.18
N ILE A 63 -11.11 -12.42 -2.08
CA ILE A 63 -11.01 -13.34 -3.21
C ILE A 63 -12.41 -13.75 -3.67
N LEU A 64 -13.31 -14.03 -2.72
CA LEU A 64 -14.72 -14.30 -3.00
C LEU A 64 -15.44 -13.10 -3.61
N ASP A 65 -15.19 -11.88 -3.11
CA ASP A 65 -15.74 -10.64 -3.69
C ASP A 65 -15.34 -10.46 -5.18
N LEU A 66 -14.18 -11.01 -5.59
CA LEU A 66 -13.70 -11.01 -6.98
C LEU A 66 -14.26 -12.15 -7.82
N GLY A 67 -15.10 -13.02 -7.25
CA GLY A 67 -15.67 -14.19 -7.93
C GLY A 67 -14.67 -15.34 -8.14
N LEU A 68 -13.61 -15.40 -7.33
CA LEU A 68 -12.59 -16.44 -7.38
C LEU A 68 -12.73 -17.41 -6.21
N GLU A 69 -12.20 -18.62 -6.38
CA GLU A 69 -12.23 -19.67 -5.35
C GLU A 69 -11.00 -19.58 -4.43
N PRO A 70 -11.15 -19.29 -3.13
CA PRO A 70 -10.02 -19.09 -2.23
C PRO A 70 -9.03 -20.24 -2.17
N ASP A 71 -9.45 -21.49 -2.40
CA ASP A 71 -8.57 -22.66 -2.34
C ASP A 71 -7.83 -22.97 -3.65
N GLU A 72 -8.06 -22.19 -4.71
CA GLU A 72 -7.43 -22.34 -6.03
C GLU A 72 -6.65 -21.06 -6.43
N PRO A 73 -5.47 -20.80 -5.83
CA PRO A 73 -4.66 -19.63 -6.19
C PRO A 73 -4.34 -19.56 -7.68
N VAL A 74 -4.51 -18.38 -8.25
CA VAL A 74 -4.08 -18.10 -9.62
C VAL A 74 -2.55 -18.01 -9.70
N GLU A 75 -2.01 -18.03 -10.91
CA GLU A 75 -0.56 -17.96 -11.12
C GLU A 75 0.07 -16.74 -10.42
N GLY A 76 1.21 -16.94 -9.78
CA GLY A 76 1.91 -15.91 -8.99
C GLY A 76 1.45 -15.79 -7.53
N PHE A 77 0.33 -16.40 -7.15
CA PHE A 77 -0.17 -16.45 -5.78
C PHE A 77 0.00 -17.83 -5.13
N GLU A 78 0.07 -17.85 -3.81
CA GLU A 78 0.11 -19.06 -2.98
C GLU A 78 -0.92 -18.95 -1.85
N ARG A 79 -1.50 -20.08 -1.41
CA ARG A 79 -2.28 -20.10 -0.16
C ARG A 79 -1.37 -19.82 1.01
N VAL A 80 -1.64 -18.73 1.72
CA VAL A 80 -0.91 -18.36 2.92
C VAL A 80 -1.88 -18.02 4.03
N ALA A 81 -1.37 -18.12 5.26
CA ALA A 81 -2.03 -17.57 6.41
C ALA A 81 -1.09 -16.58 7.11
N LEU A 82 -1.61 -15.37 7.34
CA LEU A 82 -0.88 -14.30 8.03
C LEU A 82 -1.44 -14.11 9.43
N ARG A 83 -0.54 -13.90 10.40
CA ARG A 83 -0.95 -13.59 11.76
C ARG A 83 -1.23 -12.10 11.91
N LEU A 84 -2.44 -11.70 11.56
CA LEU A 84 -2.92 -10.32 11.68
C LEU A 84 -3.69 -10.18 13.02
N GLY A 85 -3.09 -9.47 13.97
CA GLY A 85 -3.74 -9.14 15.23
C GLY A 85 -4.05 -10.30 16.16
N GLY A 86 -3.07 -11.18 16.36
CA GLY A 86 -3.22 -12.41 17.13
C GLY A 86 -4.06 -13.48 16.43
N LYS A 87 -4.90 -13.11 15.46
CA LYS A 87 -5.69 -13.99 14.61
C LYS A 87 -4.87 -14.44 13.41
N LEU A 88 -5.13 -15.66 12.98
CA LEU A 88 -4.61 -16.20 11.74
C LEU A 88 -5.66 -15.94 10.65
N ILE A 89 -5.30 -15.19 9.62
CA ILE A 89 -6.17 -14.85 8.50
C ILE A 89 -5.65 -15.56 7.26
N ALA A 90 -6.51 -16.36 6.63
CA ALA A 90 -6.21 -17.07 5.39
C ALA A 90 -6.43 -16.17 4.18
N GLY A 91 -5.67 -16.42 3.13
CA GLY A 91 -5.70 -15.63 1.91
C GLY A 91 -4.75 -16.15 0.84
N TRP A 92 -4.55 -15.33 -0.17
CA TRP A 92 -3.52 -15.48 -1.18
C TRP A 92 -2.36 -14.53 -0.89
N GLY A 93 -1.14 -15.06 -0.95
CA GLY A 93 0.10 -14.31 -0.82
C GLY A 93 0.87 -14.31 -2.13
N ALA A 94 1.46 -13.18 -2.50
CA ALA A 94 2.34 -13.08 -3.67
C ALA A 94 3.61 -12.29 -3.32
N SER A 95 4.78 -12.83 -3.62
CA SER A 95 6.05 -12.14 -3.36
C SER A 95 6.41 -11.15 -4.48
N ARG A 96 5.77 -11.28 -5.65
CA ARG A 96 6.00 -10.50 -6.87
C ARG A 96 4.68 -10.37 -7.62
N LEU A 97 4.30 -9.14 -7.99
CA LEU A 97 3.13 -8.86 -8.84
C LEU A 97 3.45 -7.75 -9.84
N SER A 98 2.76 -7.74 -10.98
CA SER A 98 2.87 -6.69 -11.99
C SER A 98 1.67 -5.74 -11.92
N LEU A 99 1.94 -4.48 -11.58
CA LEU A 99 0.91 -3.50 -11.29
C LEU A 99 0.87 -2.37 -12.31
N ALA A 100 -0.33 -1.95 -12.72
CA ALA A 100 -0.56 -0.69 -13.42
C ALA A 100 -1.26 0.27 -12.46
N PHE A 101 -0.73 1.49 -12.29
CA PHE A 101 -1.20 2.45 -11.29
C PHE A 101 -2.18 3.47 -11.87
N LEU A 102 -3.46 3.37 -11.54
CA LEU A 102 -4.50 4.28 -12.01
C LEU A 102 -4.48 5.57 -11.20
N TYR A 103 -4.90 5.47 -9.94
CA TYR A 103 -4.91 6.59 -9.00
C TYR A 103 -4.00 6.33 -7.81
N THR A 104 -3.49 7.39 -7.22
CA THR A 104 -2.62 7.30 -6.04
C THR A 104 -2.97 8.43 -5.10
N ASP A 105 -3.00 8.12 -3.82
CA ASP A 105 -3.10 9.12 -2.77
C ASP A 105 -2.08 8.85 -1.66
N PHE A 106 -1.91 9.87 -0.83
CA PHE A 106 -1.18 9.77 0.41
C PHE A 106 -2.05 10.32 1.53
N CYS A 107 -2.15 9.55 2.60
CA CYS A 107 -2.77 9.94 3.84
C CYS A 107 -1.85 9.64 5.01
N TRP A 108 -2.20 10.12 6.19
CA TRP A 108 -1.50 9.77 7.41
C TRP A 108 -2.48 9.40 8.51
N GLU A 109 -2.07 8.51 9.38
CA GLU A 109 -2.85 8.06 10.52
C GLU A 109 -2.23 8.64 11.79
N ASP A 110 -3.05 9.29 12.61
CA ASP A 110 -2.69 9.60 13.98
C ASP A 110 -2.66 8.29 14.79
N ARG A 111 -1.54 8.02 15.44
CA ARG A 111 -1.34 6.78 16.17
C ARG A 111 -2.26 6.65 17.38
N GLU A 112 -2.61 7.73 18.05
CA GLU A 112 -3.44 7.71 19.26
C GLU A 112 -4.91 7.54 18.92
N SER A 113 -5.42 8.35 17.99
CA SER A 113 -6.83 8.34 17.61
C SER A 113 -7.17 7.27 16.56
N GLY A 114 -6.18 6.80 15.79
CA GLY A 114 -6.40 5.90 14.65
C GLY A 114 -7.13 6.56 13.47
N LYS A 115 -7.40 7.88 13.55
CA LYS A 115 -8.06 8.64 12.50
C LYS A 115 -7.10 8.82 11.32
N LEU A 116 -7.60 8.56 10.12
CA LEU A 116 -6.90 8.93 8.87
C LEU A 116 -7.10 10.42 8.62
N ARG A 117 -6.05 11.07 8.14
CA ARG A 117 -5.98 12.49 7.90
C ARG A 117 -5.35 12.75 6.53
N PHE A 118 -5.84 13.80 5.91
CA PHE A 118 -5.43 14.36 4.62
C PHE A 118 -5.31 15.87 4.81
N PRO A 119 -4.45 16.59 4.08
CA PRO A 119 -3.60 16.17 2.96
C PRO A 119 -2.11 15.92 3.35
N ALA A 120 -1.29 15.54 2.37
CA ALA A 120 0.16 15.33 2.52
C ALA A 120 0.92 16.59 2.98
N GLU A 121 0.41 17.78 2.64
CA GLU A 121 1.00 19.05 3.05
C GLU A 121 0.87 19.28 4.56
N GLU A 122 -0.27 18.88 5.14
CA GLU A 122 -0.47 18.94 6.59
C GLU A 122 0.45 17.96 7.33
N TYR A 123 0.69 16.77 6.76
CA TYR A 123 1.65 15.81 7.31
C TYR A 123 3.05 16.42 7.43
N GLU A 124 3.56 17.03 6.35
CA GLU A 124 4.88 17.66 6.36
C GLU A 124 4.92 18.87 7.30
N ARG A 125 3.85 19.68 7.35
CA ARG A 125 3.73 20.81 8.28
C ARG A 125 3.82 20.35 9.74
N ARG A 126 3.02 19.36 10.15
CA ARG A 126 3.02 18.86 11.54
C ARG A 126 4.35 18.20 11.90
N LYS A 127 4.93 17.43 10.97
CA LYS A 127 6.25 16.81 11.13
C LYS A 127 7.34 17.86 11.40
N GLN A 128 7.28 19.01 10.74
CA GLN A 128 8.22 20.12 10.97
C GLN A 128 7.95 20.89 12.28
N GLN A 129 6.68 21.04 12.67
CA GLN A 129 6.27 21.81 13.85
C GLN A 129 6.49 21.07 15.18
N MET A 130 6.56 19.73 15.16
CA MET A 130 6.75 18.91 16.36
C MET A 130 7.96 17.98 16.21
N PRO A 131 9.20 18.46 16.43
CA PRO A 131 10.40 17.63 16.36
C PRO A 131 10.32 16.46 17.37
N GLY A 132 10.25 15.22 16.86
CA GLY A 132 10.09 14.00 17.68
C GLY A 132 8.70 13.35 17.64
N SER A 133 7.68 14.03 17.08
CA SER A 133 6.32 13.50 16.84
C SER A 133 6.23 12.53 15.66
N GLU A 134 7.32 12.31 14.92
CA GLU A 134 7.39 11.31 13.84
C GLU A 134 6.97 9.90 14.31
N ARG A 135 7.03 9.65 15.63
CA ARG A 135 6.59 8.41 16.28
C ARG A 135 5.07 8.27 16.41
N GLU A 136 4.35 9.40 16.33
CA GLU A 136 2.89 9.53 16.50
C GLU A 136 2.16 9.60 15.16
N LEU A 137 2.85 9.91 14.06
CA LEU A 137 2.25 10.00 12.72
C LEU A 137 2.68 8.83 11.82
N ARG A 138 1.72 8.16 11.18
CA ARG A 138 2.01 7.06 10.24
C ARG A 138 1.52 7.38 8.83
N GLY A 139 2.46 7.70 7.94
CA GLY A 139 2.16 7.86 6.52
C GLY A 139 1.62 6.56 5.90
N ARG A 140 0.69 6.71 4.97
CA ARG A 140 0.01 5.63 4.25
C ARG A 140 -0.16 6.05 2.80
N THR A 141 0.37 5.23 1.90
CA THR A 141 0.13 5.38 0.46
C THR A 141 -0.98 4.42 0.09
N ARG A 142 -1.98 4.90 -0.64
CA ARG A 142 -2.95 4.04 -1.32
C ARG A 142 -2.86 4.26 -2.81
N ALA A 143 -3.11 3.19 -3.56
CA ALA A 143 -3.16 3.26 -5.00
C ALA A 143 -4.28 2.38 -5.52
N LEU A 144 -5.05 2.90 -6.47
CA LEU A 144 -5.92 2.07 -7.28
C LEU A 144 -5.07 1.42 -8.37
N VAL A 145 -5.04 0.09 -8.40
CA VAL A 145 -4.14 -0.66 -9.28
C VAL A 145 -4.85 -1.76 -10.05
N ALA A 146 -4.42 -1.96 -11.28
CA ALA A 146 -4.62 -3.22 -11.99
C ALA A 146 -3.54 -4.21 -11.55
N VAL A 147 -3.88 -5.50 -11.46
CA VAL A 147 -2.93 -6.59 -11.17
C VAL A 147 -2.94 -7.55 -12.35
N ASP A 148 -1.84 -7.62 -13.09
CA ASP A 148 -1.74 -8.42 -14.34
C ASP A 148 -2.10 -9.89 -14.09
N GLU A 149 -1.58 -10.48 -13.01
CA GLU A 149 -1.81 -11.87 -12.64
C GLU A 149 -3.31 -12.18 -12.41
N LEU A 150 -4.06 -11.25 -11.82
CA LEU A 150 -5.51 -11.41 -11.62
C LEU A 150 -6.29 -11.15 -12.91
N MET A 151 -5.84 -10.20 -13.75
CA MET A 151 -6.48 -9.92 -15.03
C MET A 151 -6.36 -11.10 -15.99
N GLN A 152 -5.22 -11.80 -15.99
CA GLN A 152 -5.03 -13.04 -16.76
C GLN A 152 -5.97 -14.16 -16.28
N ALA A 153 -6.35 -14.17 -15.01
CA ALA A 153 -7.37 -15.06 -14.44
C ALA A 153 -8.81 -14.59 -14.68
N GLY A 154 -9.02 -13.49 -15.40
CA GLY A 154 -10.35 -12.97 -15.77
C GLY A 154 -10.93 -11.94 -14.81
N VAL A 155 -10.17 -11.47 -13.81
CA VAL A 155 -10.62 -10.39 -12.93
C VAL A 155 -10.59 -9.06 -13.67
N THR A 156 -11.74 -8.39 -13.75
CA THR A 156 -11.90 -7.11 -14.45
C THR A 156 -12.17 -5.94 -13.51
N GLU A 157 -11.89 -6.08 -12.22
CA GLU A 157 -12.04 -5.02 -11.23
C GLU A 157 -10.66 -4.60 -10.67
N PRO A 158 -10.42 -3.29 -10.46
CA PRO A 158 -9.17 -2.82 -9.88
C PRO A 158 -9.15 -3.07 -8.36
N LEU A 159 -7.94 -3.14 -7.80
CA LEU A 159 -7.72 -3.31 -6.36
C LEU A 159 -7.18 -2.02 -5.71
N ILE A 160 -7.48 -1.82 -4.44
CA ILE A 160 -6.78 -0.80 -3.63
C ILE A 160 -5.53 -1.43 -3.03
N LEU A 161 -4.35 -1.07 -3.56
CA LEU A 161 -3.08 -1.33 -2.90
C LEU A 161 -2.93 -0.40 -1.70
N SER A 162 -2.62 -0.96 -0.53
CA SER A 162 -2.37 -0.17 0.68
C SER A 162 -1.06 -0.52 1.37
N VAL A 163 -0.24 0.50 1.63
CA VAL A 163 1.06 0.40 2.32
C VAL A 163 1.20 1.50 3.36
N ARG A 164 1.88 1.19 4.47
CA ARG A 164 2.03 2.11 5.61
C ARG A 164 3.48 2.23 6.08
N GLY A 165 3.78 3.32 6.77
CA GLY A 165 5.08 3.57 7.40
C GLY A 165 6.23 3.48 6.41
N THR A 166 7.29 2.76 6.75
CA THR A 166 8.48 2.61 5.90
C THR A 166 8.19 2.00 4.53
N TYR A 167 7.16 1.16 4.40
CA TYR A 167 6.75 0.60 3.11
C TYR A 167 6.10 1.64 2.20
N SER A 168 5.37 2.62 2.77
CA SER A 168 4.77 3.73 2.03
C SER A 168 5.86 4.60 1.38
N ALA A 169 6.93 4.91 2.11
CA ALA A 169 8.07 5.64 1.54
C ALA A 169 8.74 4.89 0.39
N ALA A 170 8.91 3.57 0.53
CA ALA A 170 9.47 2.73 -0.53
C ALA A 170 8.55 2.64 -1.76
N LEU A 171 7.23 2.48 -1.58
CA LEU A 171 6.28 2.50 -2.70
C LEU A 171 6.27 3.87 -3.39
N ASN A 172 6.34 4.97 -2.63
CA ASN A 172 6.39 6.31 -3.20
C ASN A 172 7.60 6.51 -4.13
N ALA A 173 8.74 5.89 -3.84
CA ALA A 173 9.89 5.89 -4.75
C ALA A 173 9.57 5.16 -6.06
N ILE A 174 8.92 3.99 -5.98
CA ILE A 174 8.47 3.22 -7.16
C ILE A 174 7.45 4.01 -8.00
N LEU A 175 6.50 4.69 -7.35
CA LEU A 175 5.50 5.53 -8.03
C LEU A 175 6.17 6.67 -8.81
N ARG A 176 7.22 7.29 -8.26
CA ARG A 176 8.01 8.31 -8.97
C ARG A 176 8.75 7.73 -10.17
N ASP A 177 9.27 6.50 -10.07
CA ASP A 177 9.87 5.81 -11.20
C ASP A 177 8.85 5.45 -12.29
N GLY A 178 7.63 5.04 -11.92
CA GLY A 178 6.52 4.86 -12.87
C GLY A 178 6.18 6.16 -13.62
N GLN A 179 6.13 7.29 -12.91
CA GLN A 179 5.94 8.60 -13.55
C GLN A 179 7.09 8.97 -14.51
N ARG A 180 8.32 8.59 -14.17
CA ARG A 180 9.50 8.78 -15.02
C ARG A 180 9.39 7.94 -16.29
N MET A 181 8.90 6.71 -16.22
CA MET A 181 8.61 5.86 -17.39
C MET A 181 7.62 6.53 -18.35
N ALA A 182 6.49 7.00 -17.82
CA ALA A 182 5.47 7.69 -18.60
C ALA A 182 5.99 8.96 -19.29
N THR A 183 6.81 9.73 -18.56
CA THR A 183 7.44 10.95 -19.08
C THR A 183 8.42 10.66 -20.21
N GLU A 184 9.30 9.68 -20.06
CA GLU A 184 10.26 9.31 -21.11
C GLU A 184 9.56 8.71 -22.34
N ALA A 185 8.54 7.89 -22.15
CA ALA A 185 7.74 7.37 -23.25
C ALA A 185 7.04 8.50 -24.03
N THR A 186 6.49 9.49 -23.32
CA THR A 186 5.90 10.69 -23.93
C THR A 186 6.92 11.47 -24.76
N LYS A 187 8.14 11.68 -24.24
CA LYS A 187 9.22 12.35 -25.00
C LYS A 187 9.59 11.59 -26.26
N LEU A 188 9.71 10.26 -26.19
CA LEU A 188 10.01 9.42 -27.36
C LEU A 188 8.90 9.51 -28.41
N ARG A 189 7.63 9.48 -27.98
CA ARG A 189 6.45 9.62 -28.84
C ARG A 189 6.41 10.99 -29.54
N GLN A 190 6.66 12.07 -28.80
CA GLN A 190 6.73 13.43 -29.34
C GLN A 190 7.86 13.60 -30.36
N ARG A 191 9.05 13.04 -30.09
CA ARG A 191 10.17 13.03 -31.06
C ARG A 191 9.84 12.29 -32.36
N ALA A 192 8.93 11.32 -32.31
CA ALA A 192 8.42 10.61 -33.47
C ALA A 192 7.24 11.32 -34.18
N GLY A 193 6.86 12.53 -33.74
CA GLY A 193 5.80 13.33 -34.38
C GLY A 193 4.37 12.99 -33.91
N HIS A 194 4.22 12.19 -32.86
CA HIS A 194 2.92 11.85 -32.30
C HIS A 194 2.52 12.81 -31.18
N SER A 195 1.25 13.19 -31.13
CA SER A 195 0.67 14.01 -30.06
C SER A 195 0.17 13.16 -28.88
N GLY A 196 -0.09 13.85 -27.76
CA GLY A 196 -0.62 13.27 -26.52
C GLY A 196 0.46 12.79 -25.54
N ALA A 197 0.12 12.83 -24.25
CA ALA A 197 0.92 12.22 -23.19
C ALA A 197 0.57 10.74 -23.05
N ILE A 198 1.56 9.93 -22.69
CA ILE A 198 1.34 8.54 -22.27
C ILE A 198 1.19 8.57 -20.76
N PRO A 199 0.07 8.07 -20.20
CA PRO A 199 -0.16 8.10 -18.77
C PRO A 199 0.57 6.93 -18.08
N ARG A 200 0.65 6.94 -16.75
CA ARG A 200 1.48 5.99 -15.99
C ARG A 200 0.91 4.57 -15.95
N GLU A 201 -0.42 4.46 -15.95
CA GLU A 201 -1.18 3.22 -16.01
C GLU A 201 -0.95 2.49 -17.34
N ALA A 202 -0.38 3.14 -18.35
CA ALA A 202 -0.01 2.46 -19.59
C ALA A 202 1.15 1.46 -19.43
N PHE A 203 1.78 1.36 -18.25
CA PHE A 203 2.90 0.46 -18.00
C PHE A 203 2.64 -0.51 -16.85
N TRP A 204 3.02 -1.77 -17.06
CA TRP A 204 3.21 -2.76 -16.02
C TRP A 204 4.50 -2.47 -15.26
N VAL A 205 4.38 -2.29 -13.94
CA VAL A 205 5.50 -2.16 -13.02
C VAL A 205 5.52 -3.40 -12.14
N THR A 206 6.50 -4.27 -12.37
CA THR A 206 6.67 -5.45 -11.52
C THR A 206 7.32 -5.06 -10.20
N ILE A 207 6.57 -5.27 -9.12
CA ILE A 207 6.96 -4.98 -7.75
C ILE A 207 7.16 -6.30 -7.02
N TYR A 208 8.23 -6.39 -6.26
CA TYR A 208 8.59 -7.59 -5.52
C TYR A 208 9.10 -7.26 -4.12
N ALA A 209 9.02 -8.26 -3.26
CA ALA A 209 9.59 -8.25 -1.93
C ALA A 209 11.11 -8.23 -2.02
N GLY A 210 11.73 -7.09 -1.69
CA GLY A 210 13.17 -6.93 -1.66
C GLY A 210 13.85 -7.84 -0.63
N ARG A 211 15.18 -7.85 -0.65
CA ARG A 211 15.96 -8.53 0.40
C ARG A 211 15.60 -7.97 1.78
N MET A 212 15.54 -8.86 2.78
CA MET A 212 15.31 -8.47 4.16
C MET A 212 16.36 -7.44 4.61
N SER A 213 15.89 -6.27 5.01
CA SER A 213 16.69 -5.18 5.56
C SER A 213 16.30 -4.93 7.00
N VAL A 214 17.25 -4.39 7.78
CA VAL A 214 16.97 -3.88 9.12
C VAL A 214 16.64 -2.41 9.00
N VAL A 215 15.45 -2.02 9.45
CA VAL A 215 15.00 -0.63 9.47
C VAL A 215 14.83 -0.15 10.91
N GLY A 216 15.10 1.13 11.16
CA GLY A 216 15.10 1.74 12.49
C GLY A 216 16.48 1.77 13.15
N GLU A 217 16.54 2.33 14.36
CA GLU A 217 17.79 2.58 15.08
C GLU A 217 17.73 2.06 16.54
N GLY A 218 18.89 1.66 17.07
CA GLY A 218 19.01 1.18 18.45
C GLY A 218 18.19 -0.09 18.74
N SER A 219 17.44 -0.09 19.83
CA SER A 219 16.52 -1.19 20.19
C SER A 219 15.28 -1.28 19.29
N ASN A 220 15.06 -0.30 18.41
CA ASN A 220 13.88 -0.19 17.55
C ASN A 220 14.20 -0.63 16.11
N THR A 221 14.93 -1.74 15.98
CA THR A 221 15.28 -2.33 14.70
C THR A 221 14.28 -3.42 14.32
N SER A 222 13.72 -3.33 13.13
CA SER A 222 12.82 -4.35 12.57
C SER A 222 13.43 -4.95 11.31
N ARG A 223 13.36 -6.27 11.18
CA ARG A 223 13.69 -6.95 9.92
C ARG A 223 12.45 -6.95 9.04
N VAL A 224 12.53 -6.27 7.91
CA VAL A 224 11.42 -6.10 6.97
C VAL A 224 11.88 -6.36 5.53
N SER A 225 10.95 -6.69 4.65
CA SER A 225 11.17 -6.67 3.20
C SER A 225 10.42 -5.47 2.62
N LEU A 226 11.19 -4.54 2.03
CA LEU A 226 10.63 -3.34 1.42
C LEU A 226 10.20 -3.66 -0.03
N PRO A 227 9.12 -3.01 -0.53
CA PRO A 227 8.77 -3.12 -1.94
C PRO A 227 9.90 -2.56 -2.80
N GLN A 228 10.22 -3.30 -3.86
CA GLN A 228 11.22 -2.93 -4.87
C GLN A 228 10.64 -3.14 -6.26
N ALA A 229 11.14 -2.41 -7.25
CA ALA A 229 10.74 -2.56 -8.65
C ALA A 229 11.98 -2.70 -9.55
N GLU A 230 11.87 -3.49 -10.61
CA GLU A 230 12.94 -3.69 -11.59
C GLU A 230 12.89 -2.60 -12.68
N ILE A 231 13.09 -1.34 -12.29
CA ILE A 231 13.11 -0.21 -13.22
C ILE A 231 14.56 0.25 -13.42
N PRO A 232 15.11 0.21 -14.65
CA PRO A 232 16.48 0.63 -14.89
C PRO A 232 16.64 2.14 -14.66
N LEU A 233 17.82 2.54 -14.20
CA LEU A 233 18.19 3.95 -14.03
C LEU A 233 18.09 4.70 -15.37
N THR A 234 18.54 4.08 -16.46
CA THR A 234 18.40 4.61 -17.82
C THR A 234 17.25 3.92 -18.53
N LEU A 235 16.18 4.66 -18.83
CA LEU A 235 15.04 4.15 -19.59
C LEU A 235 15.35 4.21 -21.07
N ASN A 236 15.19 3.08 -21.75
CA ASN A 236 15.32 2.97 -23.20
C ASN A 236 14.01 2.50 -23.83
N ARG A 237 13.92 2.62 -25.16
CA ARG A 237 12.72 2.26 -25.93
C ARG A 237 12.33 0.79 -25.73
N ASP A 238 13.29 -0.13 -25.75
CA ASP A 238 13.02 -1.57 -25.69
C ASP A 238 12.47 -2.01 -24.33
N PHE A 239 12.90 -1.36 -23.24
CA PHE A 239 12.34 -1.56 -21.91
C PHE A 239 10.90 -1.04 -21.85
N LEU A 240 10.67 0.19 -22.30
CA LEU A 240 9.34 0.81 -22.27
C LEU A 240 8.31 0.05 -23.12
N ILE A 241 8.71 -0.51 -24.26
CA ILE A 241 7.84 -1.36 -25.09
C ILE A 241 7.48 -2.65 -24.35
N ARG A 242 8.43 -3.29 -23.68
CA ARG A 242 8.18 -4.53 -22.92
C ARG A 242 7.31 -4.31 -21.69
N ALA A 243 7.46 -3.17 -21.04
CA ALA A 243 6.65 -2.79 -19.89
C ALA A 243 5.27 -2.25 -20.29
N LEU A 244 4.98 -2.06 -21.57
CA LEU A 244 3.74 -1.45 -22.01
C LEU A 244 2.57 -2.42 -21.81
N VAL A 245 1.48 -1.93 -21.22
CA VAL A 245 0.24 -2.67 -21.08
C VAL A 245 -0.35 -2.99 -22.45
N ASP A 246 -1.00 -4.13 -22.57
CA ASP A 246 -1.65 -4.56 -23.81
C ASP A 246 -2.65 -3.53 -24.33
N GLU A 247 -2.63 -3.32 -25.65
CA GLU A 247 -3.42 -2.28 -26.32
C GLU A 247 -4.93 -2.31 -25.99
N PRO A 248 -5.61 -3.46 -25.90
CA PRO A 248 -7.04 -3.51 -25.57
C PRO A 248 -7.40 -2.87 -24.21
N LEU A 249 -6.46 -2.89 -23.25
CA LEU A 249 -6.67 -2.37 -21.90
C LEU A 249 -6.48 -0.85 -21.83
N ARG A 250 -5.46 -0.33 -22.55
CA ARG A 250 -5.00 1.07 -22.46
C ARG A 250 -5.40 1.98 -23.64
N ARG A 251 -6.16 1.48 -24.62
CA ARG A 251 -6.68 2.29 -25.74
C ARG A 251 -7.83 3.18 -25.26
N PRO A 252 -8.19 4.24 -26.02
CA PRO A 252 -9.37 5.03 -25.74
C PRO A 252 -10.63 4.16 -25.55
N ALA A 253 -11.40 4.41 -24.49
CA ALA A 253 -12.54 3.60 -24.06
C ALA A 253 -12.21 2.12 -23.72
N GLY A 254 -10.93 1.84 -23.49
CA GLY A 254 -10.45 0.57 -22.94
C GLY A 254 -10.81 0.40 -21.46
N ILE A 255 -10.38 -0.71 -20.87
CA ILE A 255 -10.71 -1.04 -19.46
C ILE A 255 -10.20 0.05 -18.51
N PHE A 256 -9.00 0.59 -18.74
CA PHE A 256 -8.44 1.61 -17.83
C PHE A 256 -9.19 2.94 -17.91
N ASP A 257 -9.63 3.36 -19.10
CA ASP A 257 -10.48 4.55 -19.24
C ASP A 257 -11.84 4.35 -18.56
N GLN A 258 -12.44 3.16 -18.73
CA GLN A 258 -13.72 2.84 -18.08
C GLN A 258 -13.59 2.83 -16.56
N TRP A 259 -12.48 2.29 -16.03
CA TRP A 259 -12.21 2.36 -14.60
C TRP A 259 -11.96 3.80 -14.16
N ALA A 260 -11.19 4.60 -14.90
CA ALA A 260 -11.00 6.00 -14.61
C ALA A 260 -12.36 6.70 -14.49
N GLU A 261 -13.21 6.62 -15.50
CA GLU A 261 -14.56 7.23 -15.47
C GLU A 261 -15.44 6.71 -14.33
N ARG A 262 -15.44 5.39 -14.08
CA ARG A 262 -16.29 4.77 -13.06
C ARG A 262 -15.85 5.10 -11.63
N TYR A 263 -14.55 5.26 -11.42
CA TYR A 263 -13.95 5.29 -10.10
C TYR A 263 -13.38 6.66 -9.72
N GLU A 264 -13.27 7.59 -10.66
CA GLU A 264 -12.78 8.96 -10.45
C GLU A 264 -13.59 9.70 -9.38
N GLU A 265 -14.92 9.78 -9.54
CA GLU A 265 -15.79 10.50 -8.59
C GLU A 265 -15.69 9.90 -7.18
N ALA A 266 -15.83 8.57 -7.06
CA ALA A 266 -15.73 7.88 -5.78
C ALA A 266 -14.33 7.97 -5.14
N TRP A 267 -13.27 8.10 -5.95
CA TRP A 267 -11.91 8.32 -5.47
C TRP A 267 -11.74 9.75 -4.95
N HIS A 268 -12.24 10.74 -5.68
CA HIS A 268 -12.15 12.16 -5.30
C HIS A 268 -13.07 12.53 -4.13
N GLU A 269 -14.28 11.97 -4.04
CA GLU A 269 -15.19 12.18 -2.91
C GLU A 269 -14.55 11.73 -1.60
N LYS A 270 -13.84 10.59 -1.61
CA LYS A 270 -13.07 10.11 -0.45
C LYS A 270 -11.89 11.03 -0.08
N MET A 271 -11.36 11.80 -1.02
CA MET A 271 -10.35 12.82 -0.72
C MET A 271 -10.98 14.05 -0.10
N ALA A 272 -12.16 14.46 -0.58
CA ALA A 272 -12.84 15.68 -0.15
C ALA A 272 -13.58 15.54 1.20
N LEU A 273 -14.24 14.41 1.46
CA LEU A 273 -14.99 14.14 2.70
C LEU A 273 -14.10 14.18 3.95
N ASP A 274 -12.80 13.92 3.81
CA ASP A 274 -11.87 13.89 4.93
C ASP A 274 -11.15 15.25 5.13
N GLU A 275 -11.18 16.16 4.15
CA GLU A 275 -10.67 17.54 4.28
C GLU A 275 -11.64 18.45 5.06
N THR A 276 -12.95 18.32 4.84
CA THR A 276 -13.98 19.10 5.57
C THR A 276 -14.00 18.79 7.07
N VAL A 277 -13.79 17.53 7.44
CA VAL A 277 -13.66 17.12 8.86
C VAL A 277 -12.39 17.72 9.49
N ALA A 278 -11.30 17.87 8.71
CA ALA A 278 -10.08 18.50 9.19
C ALA A 278 -10.24 20.02 9.40
N GLU A 279 -10.97 20.70 8.51
CA GLU A 279 -11.28 22.13 8.65
C GLU A 279 -12.20 22.43 9.83
N GLU A 280 -13.25 21.64 10.04
CA GLU A 280 -14.18 21.80 11.17
C GLU A 280 -13.49 21.56 12.53
N GLU A 281 -12.59 20.58 12.63
CA GLU A 281 -11.81 20.33 13.85
C GLU A 281 -10.76 21.45 14.08
N ALA A 282 -10.08 21.94 13.04
CA ALA A 282 -9.14 23.05 13.17
C ALA A 282 -9.82 24.36 13.64
N LEU A 283 -11.03 24.63 13.14
CA LEU A 283 -11.87 25.73 13.62
C LEU A 283 -12.28 25.54 15.09
N SER A 284 -12.50 24.31 15.54
CA SER A 284 -12.86 24.03 16.93
C SER A 284 -11.67 24.20 17.91
N GLU A 285 -10.45 23.81 17.51
CA GLU A 285 -9.23 23.99 18.31
C GLU A 285 -8.83 25.49 18.43
N GLU A 286 -9.02 26.29 17.38
CA GLU A 286 -8.78 27.74 17.43
C GLU A 286 -9.79 28.46 18.35
N VAL A 287 -11.04 27.98 18.42
CA VAL A 287 -12.07 28.52 19.32
C VAL A 287 -11.76 28.19 20.78
N GLU A 288 -11.29 26.99 21.10
CA GLU A 288 -10.88 26.61 22.47
C GLU A 288 -9.65 27.40 22.96
N LEU A 289 -8.71 27.74 22.08
CA LEU A 289 -7.54 28.56 22.42
C LEU A 289 -7.86 30.05 22.61
N SER A 290 -9.04 30.51 22.16
CA SER A 290 -9.49 31.90 22.29
C SER A 290 -10.31 32.19 23.55
N TYR A 291 -10.67 31.15 24.31
CA TYR A 291 -11.49 31.27 25.52
C TYR A 291 -10.61 31.56 26.74
N ASP A 292 -10.21 32.83 26.89
CA ASP A 292 -9.62 33.32 28.13
C ASP A 292 -10.77 33.64 29.11
N PRO A 293 -10.97 32.87 30.20
CA PRO A 293 -12.04 33.17 31.15
C PRO A 293 -11.69 34.46 31.88
N VAL A 294 -12.36 35.55 31.52
CA VAL A 294 -12.31 36.81 32.26
C VAL A 294 -12.87 36.53 33.66
N TYR A 295 -11.98 36.41 34.64
CA TYR A 295 -12.30 36.43 36.07
C TYR A 295 -12.35 37.86 36.59
#